data_AF-A0AAV7T777-F1
#
_entry.id   AF-A0AAV7T777-F1
#
_cell.length_a   1.000
_cell.length_b   1.000
_cell.length_c   1.000
_cell.angle_alpha   90.00
_cell.angle_beta   90.00
_cell.angle_gamma   90.00
#
_symmetry.space_group_name_H-M   'P 1'
#
loop_
_entity.id
_entity.type
_entity.pdbx_description
1 polymer ?
#
loop_
_entity_poly.entity_id
_entity_poly.type
_entity_poly.pdbx_seq_one_letter_code
_entity_poly.pdbx_strand_id
1 'polypeptide(L)'
;MDVPTSGDQEPAATMDVPMDKLNVILQEIRESRVMIEQRLGSTTIELSILKDDQKKITDRLKQTETYVASILPDPKEHKTAIEHLQHQVEALQERVEDAEGRSRRNNIHIIILPEGKEGRDATQYVEDWLKALAMDKLSIHFTIEEHIVPLVGDPRRGHHRTPH
;
A
#
# COMPACT_ATOMS: atom_id res chain seq x y z
N MET A 1 -0.93 -1.47 118.27
CA MET A 1 -1.61 -1.70 116.99
C MET A 1 -0.58 -1.45 115.91
N ASP A 2 0.02 -2.54 115.47
CA ASP A 2 0.94 -2.59 114.34
C ASP A 2 0.17 -2.40 113.03
N VAL A 3 0.66 -1.50 112.18
CA VAL A 3 0.34 -1.50 110.75
C VAL A 3 1.67 -1.59 110.01
N PRO A 4 1.92 -2.64 109.24
CA PRO A 4 3.17 -2.82 108.53
C PRO A 4 3.19 -2.00 107.23
N THR A 5 4.36 -1.44 106.97
CA THR A 5 4.86 -0.98 105.68
C THR A 5 4.73 -2.06 104.61
N SER A 6 4.22 -1.70 103.42
CA SER A 6 4.72 -2.28 102.17
C SER A 6 4.64 -1.21 101.10
N GLY A 7 5.75 -0.48 100.98
CA GLY A 7 6.04 0.26 99.78
C GLY A 7 6.49 -0.72 98.71
N ASP A 8 5.83 -0.66 97.57
CA ASP A 8 6.40 -1.03 96.27
C ASP A 8 5.93 0.03 95.28
N GLN A 9 6.54 1.21 95.39
CA GLN A 9 6.57 2.16 94.29
C GLN A 9 7.85 1.85 93.53
N GLU A 10 7.68 1.03 92.49
CA GLU A 10 8.67 0.82 91.44
C GLU A 10 9.21 2.19 91.00
N PRO A 11 10.53 2.44 91.05
CA PRO A 11 11.07 3.73 90.65
C PRO A 11 10.75 3.91 89.17
N ALA A 12 9.93 4.91 88.86
CA ALA A 12 9.73 5.38 87.50
C ALA A 12 11.12 5.73 86.95
N ALA A 13 11.68 4.83 86.15
CA ALA A 13 12.96 5.01 85.49
C ALA A 13 12.84 6.28 84.65
N THR A 14 13.36 7.38 85.20
CA THR A 14 13.55 8.63 84.48
C THR A 14 14.63 8.29 83.47
N MET A 15 14.19 8.00 82.24
CA MET A 15 15.08 7.75 81.13
C MET A 15 15.73 9.08 80.78
N ASP A 16 16.79 9.42 81.51
CA ASP A 16 17.61 10.60 81.29
C ASP A 16 18.39 10.33 79.99
N VAL A 17 17.74 10.62 78.87
CA VAL A 17 18.37 10.51 77.55
C VAL A 17 19.44 11.60 77.50
N PRO A 18 20.72 11.24 77.38
CA PRO A 18 21.79 12.22 77.36
C PRO A 18 21.56 13.25 76.25
N MET A 19 21.62 14.54 76.61
CA MET A 19 21.37 15.67 75.69
C MET A 19 22.18 15.56 74.39
N ASP A 20 23.37 14.95 74.45
CA ASP A 20 24.23 14.68 73.30
C ASP A 20 23.57 13.77 72.25
N LYS A 21 22.81 12.75 72.67
CA LYS A 21 22.07 11.88 71.75
C LYS A 21 20.91 12.62 71.07
N LEU A 22 20.24 13.50 71.81
CA LEU A 22 19.17 14.34 71.25
C LEU A 22 19.72 15.30 70.19
N ASN A 23 20.90 15.88 70.44
CA ASN A 23 21.57 16.77 69.49
C ASN A 23 21.99 16.05 68.21
N VAL A 24 22.48 14.81 68.30
CA VAL A 24 22.82 13.98 67.14
C VAL A 24 21.57 13.69 66.29
N ILE A 25 20.46 13.29 66.91
CA ILE A 25 19.21 13.03 66.19
C ILE A 25 18.69 14.29 65.49
N LEU A 26 18.74 15.45 66.16
CA LEU A 26 18.33 16.72 65.56
C LEU A 26 19.20 17.10 64.36
N GLN A 27 20.49 16.79 64.40
CA GLN A 27 21.40 17.02 63.30
C GLN A 27 21.07 16.13 62.10
N GLU A 28 20.87 14.82 62.31
CA GLU A 28 20.47 13.88 61.26
C GLU A 28 19.13 14.25 60.61
N ILE A 29 18.15 14.73 61.40
CA ILE A 29 16.86 15.21 60.88
C ILE A 29 17.06 16.43 59.97
N ARG A 30 17.93 17.37 60.36
CA ARG A 30 18.23 18.56 59.54
C ARG A 30 18.92 18.18 58.24
N GLU A 31 19.92 17.30 58.30
CA GLU A 31 20.62 16.82 57.11
C GLU A 31 19.68 16.05 56.16
N SER A 32 18.85 15.18 56.72
CA SER A 32 17.82 14.45 55.95
C SER A 32 16.83 15.42 55.29
N ARG A 33 16.39 16.46 55.99
CA ARG A 33 15.50 17.49 55.43
C ARG A 33 16.14 18.21 54.25
N VAL A 34 17.39 18.64 54.37
CA VAL A 34 18.12 19.32 53.28
C VAL A 34 18.25 18.39 52.07
N MET A 35 18.59 17.12 52.27
CA MET A 35 18.65 16.13 51.20
C MET A 35 17.29 15.92 50.51
N ILE A 36 16.21 15.85 51.27
CA ILE A 36 14.85 15.69 50.74
C ILE A 36 14.47 16.93 49.91
N GLU A 37 14.72 18.13 50.41
CA GLU A 37 14.46 19.39 49.70
C GLU A 37 15.25 19.45 48.37
N GLN A 38 16.52 19.04 48.38
CA GLN A 38 17.34 19.00 47.18
C GLN A 38 16.84 17.97 46.15
N ARG A 39 16.47 16.76 46.60
CA ARG A 39 15.91 15.72 45.72
C ARG A 39 14.57 16.15 45.14
N LEU A 40 13.69 16.76 45.93
CA LEU A 40 12.42 17.33 45.46
C LEU A 40 12.66 18.40 44.39
N GLY A 41 13.64 19.27 44.60
CA GLY A 41 14.07 20.26 43.61
C GLY A 41 14.49 19.62 42.29
N SER A 42 15.35 18.58 42.35
CA SER A 42 15.77 17.82 41.15
C SER A 42 14.58 17.19 40.42
N THR A 43 13.71 16.48 41.14
CA THR A 43 12.52 15.85 40.57
C THR A 43 11.58 16.87 39.92
N THR A 44 11.45 18.06 40.51
CA THR A 44 10.62 19.14 39.95
C THR A 44 11.16 19.62 38.60
N ILE A 45 12.48 19.74 38.49
CA ILE A 45 13.15 20.14 37.23
C ILE A 45 12.96 19.04 36.18
N GLU A 46 13.21 17.79 36.53
CA GLU A 46 13.05 16.65 35.61
C GLU A 46 11.60 16.53 35.09
N LEU A 47 10.61 16.73 35.96
CA LEU A 47 9.20 16.75 35.57
C LEU A 47 8.87 17.91 34.61
N SER A 48 9.48 19.08 34.80
CA SER A 48 9.31 20.20 33.87
C SER A 48 9.87 19.88 32.49
N ILE A 49 11.07 19.28 32.43
CA ILE A 49 11.69 18.87 31.16
C ILE A 49 10.83 17.82 30.45
N LEU A 50 10.36 16.81 31.18
CA LEU A 50 9.49 15.77 30.62
C LEU A 50 8.19 16.35 30.06
N LYS A 51 7.59 17.32 30.74
CA LYS A 51 6.39 18.02 30.27
C LYS A 51 6.65 18.76 28.96
N ASP A 52 7.79 19.43 28.85
CA ASP A 52 8.16 20.14 27.63
C ASP A 52 8.42 19.19 26.46
N ASP A 53 9.10 18.06 26.71
CA ASP A 53 9.34 17.05 25.69
C ASP A 53 8.04 16.35 25.26
N GLN A 54 7.13 16.07 26.19
CA GLN A 54 5.80 15.55 25.88
C GLN A 54 5.01 16.52 24.98
N LYS A 55 5.11 17.82 25.23
CA LYS A 55 4.49 18.84 24.38
C LYS A 55 5.09 18.80 22.96
N LYS A 56 6.43 18.80 22.83
CA LYS A 56 7.10 18.70 21.52
C LYS A 56 6.70 17.45 20.74
N ILE A 57 6.61 16.30 21.41
CA ILE A 57 6.17 15.04 20.78
C ILE A 57 4.73 15.17 20.28
N THR A 58 3.85 15.73 21.11
CA THR A 58 2.43 15.94 20.75
C THR A 58 2.29 16.85 19.53
N ASP A 59 3.08 17.93 19.47
CA ASP A 59 3.04 18.88 18.36
C ASP A 59 3.57 18.24 17.07
N ARG A 60 4.68 17.50 17.14
CA ARG A 60 5.21 16.73 16.00
C ARG A 60 4.25 15.64 15.53
N LEU A 61 3.56 14.98 16.45
CA LEU A 61 2.58 13.95 16.13
C LEU A 61 1.41 14.56 15.35
N LYS A 62 0.84 15.67 15.84
CA LYS A 62 -0.23 16.39 15.12
C LYS A 62 0.19 16.86 13.74
N GLN A 63 1.42 17.36 13.60
CA GLN A 63 1.94 17.77 12.30
C GLN A 63 2.05 16.57 11.35
N THR A 64 2.52 15.42 11.86
CA THR A 64 2.64 14.18 11.08
C THR A 64 1.25 13.67 10.67
N GLU A 65 0.28 13.65 11.59
CA GLU A 65 -1.11 13.24 11.29
C GLU A 65 -1.75 14.14 10.23
N THR A 66 -1.56 15.46 10.35
CA THR A 66 -2.08 16.42 9.37
C THR A 66 -1.42 16.24 8.01
N TYR A 67 -0.09 16.04 7.99
CA TYR A 67 0.63 15.76 6.77
C TYR A 67 0.14 14.46 6.13
N VAL A 68 0.03 13.38 6.90
CA VAL A 68 -0.50 12.08 6.46
C VAL A 68 -1.91 12.22 5.87
N ALA A 69 -2.79 12.96 6.55
CA ALA A 69 -4.13 13.25 6.04
C ALA A 69 -4.13 14.09 4.75
N SER A 70 -3.13 14.96 4.56
CA SER A 70 -3.01 15.78 3.34
C SER A 70 -2.44 15.00 2.14
N ILE A 71 -1.57 14.02 2.37
CA ILE A 71 -0.94 13.22 1.31
C ILE A 71 -1.74 11.99 0.93
N LEU A 72 -2.61 11.51 1.81
CA LEU A 72 -3.51 10.39 1.52
C LEU A 72 -4.73 10.96 0.80
N PRO A 73 -4.82 10.83 -0.54
CA PRO A 73 -6.07 11.12 -1.24
C PRO A 73 -7.19 10.26 -0.66
N ASP A 74 -8.43 10.77 -0.74
CA ASP A 74 -9.59 10.00 -0.28
C ASP A 74 -9.61 8.68 -1.05
N PRO A 75 -9.50 7.51 -0.36
CA PRO A 75 -9.54 6.21 -1.03
C PRO A 75 -10.76 6.02 -1.93
N LYS A 76 -11.84 6.77 -1.68
CA LYS A 76 -13.04 6.80 -2.52
C LYS A 76 -12.79 7.44 -3.88
N GLU A 77 -12.05 8.54 -3.95
CA GLU A 77 -11.76 9.23 -5.22
C GLU A 77 -10.98 8.31 -6.17
N HIS A 78 -9.95 7.64 -5.65
CA HIS A 78 -9.17 6.68 -6.42
C HIS A 78 -10.02 5.49 -6.87
N LYS A 79 -10.88 4.97 -5.99
CA LYS A 79 -11.79 3.88 -6.33
C LYS A 79 -12.74 4.28 -7.46
N THR A 80 -13.36 5.45 -7.37
CA THR A 80 -14.25 5.97 -8.41
C THR A 80 -13.52 6.20 -9.73
N ALA A 81 -12.28 6.73 -9.69
CA ALA A 81 -11.47 6.90 -10.90
C ALA A 81 -11.14 5.55 -11.56
N ILE A 82 -10.80 4.53 -10.78
CA ILE A 82 -10.55 3.18 -11.30
C ILE A 82 -11.80 2.59 -11.92
N GLU A 83 -12.95 2.65 -11.24
CA GLU A 83 -14.24 2.16 -11.77
C GLU A 83 -14.63 2.88 -13.07
N HIS A 84 -14.43 4.20 -13.13
CA HIS A 84 -14.68 4.98 -14.34
C HIS A 84 -13.77 4.57 -15.50
N LEU A 85 -12.47 4.39 -15.24
CA LEU A 85 -11.51 3.95 -16.25
C LEU A 85 -11.80 2.53 -16.73
N GLN A 86 -12.20 1.62 -15.84
CA GLN A 86 -12.62 0.26 -16.21
C GLN A 86 -13.80 0.29 -17.17
N HIS A 87 -14.83 1.08 -16.86
CA HIS A 87 -15.97 1.27 -17.77
C HIS A 87 -15.57 1.84 -19.14
N GLN A 88 -14.66 2.81 -19.16
CA GLN A 88 -14.16 3.34 -20.44
C GLN A 88 -13.42 2.29 -21.24
N VAL A 89 -12.58 1.48 -20.59
CA VAL A 89 -11.84 0.40 -21.25
C VAL A 89 -12.80 -0.63 -21.84
N GLU A 90 -13.79 -1.07 -21.08
CA GLU A 90 -14.81 -2.02 -21.56
C GLU A 90 -15.57 -1.46 -22.77
N ALA A 91 -16.04 -0.21 -22.69
CA ALA A 91 -16.75 0.43 -23.80
C ALA A 91 -15.87 0.61 -25.04
N LEU A 92 -14.58 0.89 -24.87
CA LEU A 92 -13.64 0.98 -25.98
C LEU A 92 -13.34 -0.39 -26.59
N GLN A 93 -13.22 -1.44 -25.78
CA GLN A 93 -13.04 -2.81 -26.25
C GLN A 93 -14.23 -3.27 -27.09
N GLU A 94 -15.47 -3.03 -26.64
CA GLU A 94 -16.67 -3.35 -27.40
C GLU A 94 -16.70 -2.63 -28.75
N ARG A 95 -16.32 -1.34 -28.78
CA ARG A 95 -16.26 -0.55 -30.01
C ARG A 95 -15.19 -1.05 -30.97
N VAL A 96 -14.03 -1.48 -30.46
CA VAL A 96 -12.97 -2.08 -31.29
C VAL A 96 -13.45 -3.41 -31.86
N GLU A 97 -14.08 -4.26 -31.05
CA GLU A 97 -14.61 -5.54 -31.51
C GLU A 97 -15.70 -5.38 -32.59
N ASP A 98 -16.64 -4.45 -32.42
CA ASP A 98 -17.64 -4.15 -33.46
C ASP A 98 -16.98 -3.59 -34.73
N ALA A 99 -16.00 -2.70 -34.59
CA ALA A 99 -15.27 -2.14 -35.74
C ALA A 99 -14.50 -3.23 -36.50
N GLU A 100 -13.78 -4.10 -35.79
CA GLU A 100 -13.10 -5.26 -36.39
C GLU A 100 -14.08 -6.22 -37.05
N GLY A 101 -15.21 -6.51 -36.38
CA GLY A 101 -16.25 -7.39 -36.89
C GLY A 101 -16.93 -6.83 -38.15
N ARG A 102 -17.10 -5.51 -38.26
CA ARG A 102 -17.59 -4.85 -39.48
C ARG A 102 -16.55 -4.86 -40.59
N SER A 103 -15.28 -4.61 -40.25
CA SER A 103 -14.17 -4.63 -41.21
C SER A 103 -13.99 -6.01 -41.83
N ARG A 104 -14.06 -7.08 -41.01
CA ARG A 104 -13.91 -8.47 -41.49
C ARG A 104 -15.16 -9.06 -42.14
N ARG A 105 -16.32 -8.38 -42.05
CA ARG A 105 -17.60 -8.93 -42.51
C ARG A 105 -17.63 -9.20 -44.03
N ASN A 106 -16.84 -8.45 -44.79
CA ASN A 106 -16.69 -8.62 -46.24
C ASN A 106 -15.45 -9.44 -46.62
N ASN A 107 -14.66 -9.91 -45.65
CA ASN A 107 -13.45 -10.69 -45.92
C ASN A 107 -13.81 -12.16 -46.10
N ILE A 108 -13.36 -12.74 -47.22
CA ILE A 108 -13.50 -14.18 -47.49
C ILE A 108 -12.12 -14.81 -47.34
N HIS A 109 -12.02 -15.85 -46.51
CA HIS A 109 -10.81 -16.65 -46.36
C HIS A 109 -10.88 -17.90 -47.23
N ILE A 110 -10.09 -17.94 -48.30
CA ILE A 110 -9.93 -19.12 -49.15
C ILE A 110 -8.72 -19.90 -48.66
N ILE A 111 -8.95 -21.09 -48.12
CA ILE A 111 -7.91 -22.00 -47.65
C ILE A 111 -7.78 -23.12 -48.70
N ILE A 112 -6.56 -23.58 -49.00
CA ILE A 112 -6.22 -24.66 -49.98
C ILE A 112 -5.96 -24.17 -51.43
N LEU A 113 -5.84 -22.87 -51.66
CA LEU A 113 -5.40 -22.36 -52.97
C LEU A 113 -3.87 -22.44 -53.08
N PRO A 114 -3.29 -23.04 -54.14
CA PRO A 114 -1.85 -23.12 -54.27
C PRO A 114 -1.25 -21.72 -54.55
N GLU A 115 -0.31 -21.30 -53.70
CA GLU A 115 0.36 -20.00 -53.81
C GLU A 115 1.09 -19.83 -55.14
N GLY A 116 1.00 -18.62 -55.72
CA GLY A 116 1.69 -18.27 -56.97
C GLY A 116 1.05 -18.80 -58.26
N LYS A 117 -0.09 -19.52 -58.18
CA LYS A 117 -0.85 -19.96 -59.37
C LYS A 117 -1.86 -18.94 -59.88
N GLU A 118 -2.12 -17.89 -59.11
CA GLU A 118 -3.02 -16.78 -59.43
C GLU A 118 -2.51 -15.92 -60.60
N GLY A 119 -1.19 -15.92 -60.86
CA GLY A 119 -0.60 -15.15 -61.95
C GLY A 119 -0.64 -13.64 -61.71
N ARG A 120 -0.86 -12.84 -62.77
CA ARG A 120 -0.91 -11.37 -62.69
C ARG A 120 -2.29 -10.82 -62.33
N ASP A 121 -3.34 -11.64 -62.40
CA ASP A 121 -4.72 -11.23 -62.17
C ASP A 121 -5.42 -12.24 -61.26
N ALA A 122 -5.35 -11.97 -59.96
CA ALA A 122 -5.94 -12.80 -58.93
C ALA A 122 -7.49 -12.84 -59.02
N THR A 123 -8.12 -11.77 -59.51
CA THR A 123 -9.57 -11.69 -59.66
C THR A 123 -10.06 -12.69 -60.68
N GLN A 124 -9.44 -12.70 -61.87
CA GLN A 124 -9.78 -13.67 -62.91
C GLN A 124 -9.56 -15.12 -62.46
N TYR A 125 -8.46 -15.37 -61.73
CA TYR A 125 -8.16 -16.70 -61.20
C TYR A 125 -9.21 -17.19 -60.19
N VAL A 126 -9.61 -16.33 -59.24
CA VAL A 126 -10.65 -16.67 -58.26
C VAL A 126 -12.01 -16.86 -58.94
N GLU A 127 -12.36 -16.04 -59.93
CA GLU A 127 -13.58 -16.23 -60.72
C GLU A 127 -13.62 -17.60 -61.42
N ASP A 128 -12.52 -17.98 -62.08
CA ASP A 128 -12.45 -19.24 -62.82
C ASP A 128 -12.44 -20.45 -61.88
N TRP A 129 -11.80 -20.31 -60.71
CA TRP A 129 -11.86 -21.31 -59.64
C TRP A 129 -13.28 -21.49 -59.09
N LEU A 130 -14.02 -20.39 -58.84
CA LEU A 130 -15.43 -20.45 -58.41
C LEU A 130 -16.32 -21.08 -59.48
N LYS A 131 -16.14 -20.74 -60.76
CA LYS A 131 -16.86 -21.36 -61.88
C LYS A 131 -16.61 -22.88 -61.94
N ALA A 132 -15.36 -23.31 -61.74
CA ALA A 132 -14.98 -24.72 -61.73
C ALA A 132 -15.60 -25.51 -60.56
N LEU A 133 -15.92 -24.84 -59.44
CA LEU A 133 -16.63 -25.41 -58.29
C LEU A 133 -18.15 -25.55 -58.51
N ALA A 134 -18.65 -25.33 -59.73
CA ALA A 134 -20.09 -25.32 -60.04
C ALA A 134 -20.88 -24.32 -59.18
N MET A 135 -20.29 -23.14 -58.97
CA MET A 135 -20.98 -21.94 -58.47
C MET A 135 -21.54 -21.08 -59.62
N ASP A 136 -21.89 -21.72 -60.73
CA ASP A 136 -22.43 -21.15 -61.96
C ASP A 136 -23.79 -20.43 -61.78
N LYS A 137 -24.39 -20.51 -60.59
CA LYS A 137 -25.63 -19.80 -60.21
C LYS A 137 -25.41 -18.55 -59.36
N LEU A 138 -24.18 -18.23 -58.97
CA LEU A 138 -23.91 -16.97 -58.29
C LEU A 138 -23.96 -15.82 -59.32
N SER A 139 -25.13 -15.23 -59.53
CA SER A 139 -25.26 -13.91 -60.18
C SER A 139 -24.80 -12.81 -59.21
N ILE A 140 -23.56 -12.90 -58.74
CA ILE A 140 -22.97 -11.94 -57.82
C ILE A 140 -21.75 -11.35 -58.51
N HIS A 141 -21.85 -10.08 -58.91
CA HIS A 141 -20.69 -9.31 -59.33
C HIS A 141 -19.85 -9.03 -58.09
N PHE A 142 -18.62 -9.52 -58.03
CA PHE A 142 -17.69 -9.22 -56.95
C PHE A 142 -16.46 -8.49 -57.49
N THR A 143 -15.79 -7.74 -56.62
CA THR A 143 -14.53 -7.08 -56.90
C THR A 143 -13.64 -7.29 -55.70
N ILE A 144 -12.40 -7.70 -55.94
CA ILE A 144 -11.43 -7.89 -54.87
C ILE A 144 -10.85 -6.50 -54.56
N GLU A 145 -11.23 -5.93 -53.42
CA GLU A 145 -10.73 -4.61 -52.98
C GLU A 145 -9.26 -4.70 -52.55
N GLU A 146 -8.90 -5.74 -51.79
CA GLU A 146 -7.53 -6.06 -51.40
C GLU A 146 -7.31 -7.58 -51.41
N HIS A 147 -6.14 -8.02 -51.86
CA HIS A 147 -5.69 -9.42 -51.81
C HIS A 147 -4.46 -9.50 -50.91
N ILE A 148 -4.55 -10.30 -49.84
CA ILE A 148 -3.47 -10.49 -48.87
C ILE A 148 -3.13 -11.98 -48.82
N VAL A 149 -1.97 -12.34 -49.36
CA VAL A 149 -1.36 -13.65 -49.09
C VAL A 149 -0.62 -13.54 -47.76
N PRO A 150 -0.91 -14.38 -46.76
CA PRO A 150 -0.12 -14.39 -45.55
C PRO A 150 1.34 -14.62 -45.93
N LEU A 151 2.25 -13.75 -45.47
CA LEU A 151 3.68 -14.00 -45.54
C LEU A 151 3.93 -15.32 -44.83
N VAL A 152 4.11 -16.39 -45.59
CA VAL A 152 4.62 -17.66 -45.08
C VAL A 152 5.89 -17.30 -44.33
N GLY A 153 5.86 -17.47 -43.00
CA GLY A 153 7.04 -17.22 -42.17
C GLY A 153 8.19 -18.02 -42.77
N ASP A 154 9.24 -17.33 -43.21
CA ASP A 154 10.44 -17.96 -43.73
C ASP A 154 10.93 -19.00 -42.69
N PRO A 155 10.94 -20.31 -43.02
CA PRO A 155 11.39 -21.35 -42.10
C PRO A 155 12.87 -21.21 -41.72
N ARG A 156 13.62 -20.27 -42.31
CA ARG A 156 15.06 -20.08 -42.10
C ARG A 156 15.42 -19.05 -41.03
N ARG A 157 14.47 -18.34 -40.42
CA ARG A 157 14.75 -17.56 -39.20
C ARG A 157 14.69 -18.46 -37.97
N GLY A 158 15.75 -19.26 -37.82
CA GLY A 158 16.04 -19.96 -36.58
C GLY A 158 15.98 -18.98 -35.42
N HIS A 159 15.28 -19.38 -34.35
CA HIS A 159 15.39 -18.75 -33.04
C HIS A 159 16.85 -18.79 -32.59
N HIS A 160 17.61 -17.74 -32.89
CA HIS A 160 18.73 -17.38 -32.04
C HIS A 160 18.16 -16.91 -30.71
N ARG A 161 18.01 -17.86 -29.78
CA ARG A 161 18.12 -17.56 -28.36
C ARG A 161 19.49 -16.91 -28.16
N THR A 162 19.53 -15.61 -27.94
CA THR A 162 20.67 -14.99 -27.26
C THR A 162 20.54 -15.31 -25.78
N PRO A 163 21.51 -16.01 -25.17
CA PRO A 163 21.60 -16.11 -23.73
C PRO A 163 22.27 -14.85 -23.15
N HIS A 164 21.87 -14.54 -21.91
CA HIS A 164 22.30 -13.48 -20.99
C HIS A 164 21.56 -12.14 -21.07
#